data_AF-M0NHF1-F1
#
_entry.id   AF-M0NHF1-F1
#
_cell.length_a   1.000
_cell.length_b   1.000
_cell.length_c   1.000
_cell.angle_alpha   90.00
_cell.angle_beta   90.00
_cell.angle_gamma   90.00
#
_symmetry.space_group_name_H-M   'P 1'
#
loop_
_entity.id
_entity.type
_entity.pdbx_description
1 polymer ?
#
loop_
_entity_poly.entity_id
_entity_poly.type
_entity_poly.pdbx_seq_one_letter_code
_entity_poly.pdbx_strand_id
1 'polypeptide(L)'
;MNAYKPSGQERTDDERRGIEAVAKRVSRALDGFFHVEAASDDGKYTVFSGSGSSYTVDLSDGTCTCPDGQRGSWCKHAHRAAFVTGKIPDIDGVHVTASEDDDSSNDDLDEDGGEADDSETLAERVEHFEANNPGASAIEVISQLGINPDQKERVEEVLA
;
A
#
# COMPACT_ATOMS: atom_id res chain seq x y z
N MET A 1 -2.94 30.25 -21.39
CA MET A 1 -3.82 29.29 -20.71
C MET A 1 -3.72 27.97 -21.46
N ASN A 2 -2.80 27.11 -21.06
CA ASN A 2 -2.67 25.78 -21.64
C ASN A 2 -3.63 24.86 -20.92
N ALA A 3 -4.67 24.40 -21.62
CA ALA A 3 -5.58 23.38 -21.11
C ALA A 3 -4.84 22.04 -21.09
N TYR A 4 -4.46 21.58 -19.91
CA TYR A 4 -4.04 20.19 -19.69
C TYR A 4 -5.26 19.29 -19.93
N LYS A 5 -5.23 18.52 -21.00
CA LYS A 5 -6.18 17.42 -21.22
C LYS A 5 -5.56 16.18 -20.56
N PRO A 6 -6.15 15.62 -19.51
CA PRO A 6 -5.68 14.36 -18.98
C PRO A 6 -5.90 13.31 -20.08
N SER A 7 -4.82 12.78 -20.62
CA SER A 7 -4.86 11.64 -21.53
C SER A 7 -5.26 10.41 -20.71
N GLY A 8 -6.57 10.19 -20.59
CA GLY A 8 -7.16 8.94 -20.13
C GLY A 8 -6.88 7.81 -21.13
N GLN A 9 -5.62 7.38 -21.22
CA GLN A 9 -5.28 6.16 -21.93
C GLN A 9 -5.63 5.00 -21.00
N GLU A 10 -6.76 4.37 -21.26
CA GLU A 10 -7.11 3.09 -20.65
C GLU A 10 -5.95 2.12 -20.86
N ARG A 11 -5.26 1.72 -19.78
CA ARG A 11 -4.18 0.74 -19.87
C ARG A 11 -4.74 -0.56 -20.45
N THR A 12 -3.97 -1.18 -21.33
CA THR A 12 -4.37 -2.45 -21.94
C THR A 12 -4.51 -3.56 -20.87
N ASP A 13 -5.34 -4.57 -21.12
CA ASP A 13 -5.47 -5.73 -20.22
C ASP A 13 -4.13 -6.42 -19.95
N ASP A 14 -3.21 -6.41 -20.93
CA ASP A 14 -1.88 -6.99 -20.80
C ASP A 14 -1.00 -6.21 -19.80
N GLU A 15 -1.00 -4.88 -19.88
CA GLU A 15 -0.32 -4.00 -18.92
C GLU A 15 -0.87 -4.19 -17.50
N ARG A 16 -2.21 -4.25 -17.35
CA ARG A 16 -2.84 -4.48 -16.03
C ARG A 16 -2.40 -5.82 -15.44
N ARG A 17 -2.41 -6.88 -16.24
CA ARG A 17 -1.99 -8.23 -15.83
C ARG A 17 -0.49 -8.28 -15.46
N GLY A 18 0.35 -7.55 -16.20
CA GLY A 18 1.77 -7.39 -15.87
C GLY A 18 1.98 -6.74 -14.51
N ILE A 19 1.27 -5.63 -14.24
CA ILE A 19 1.34 -4.90 -12.98
C ILE A 19 0.85 -5.78 -11.82
N GLU A 20 -0.25 -6.49 -11.98
CA GLU A 20 -0.79 -7.39 -10.95
C GLU A 20 0.17 -8.55 -10.64
N ALA A 21 0.84 -9.10 -11.66
CA ALA A 21 1.86 -10.14 -11.48
C ALA A 21 3.09 -9.64 -10.69
N VAL A 22 3.53 -8.40 -10.95
CA VAL A 22 4.59 -7.74 -10.18
C VAL A 22 4.12 -7.49 -8.74
N ALA A 23 2.93 -6.92 -8.56
CA ALA A 23 2.35 -6.64 -7.24
C ALA A 23 2.29 -7.90 -6.37
N LYS A 24 1.80 -9.02 -6.92
CA LYS A 24 1.77 -10.31 -6.20
C LYS A 24 3.15 -10.82 -5.79
N ARG A 25 4.17 -10.58 -6.63
CA ARG A 25 5.56 -10.94 -6.31
C ARG A 25 6.10 -10.08 -5.17
N VAL A 26 5.78 -8.79 -5.17
CA VAL A 26 6.13 -7.84 -4.10
C VAL A 26 5.42 -8.20 -2.79
N SER A 27 4.10 -8.45 -2.81
CA SER A 27 3.36 -8.84 -1.60
C SER A 27 3.96 -10.11 -0.96
N ARG A 28 4.33 -11.11 -1.76
CA ARG A 28 5.01 -12.32 -1.24
C ARG A 28 6.41 -12.06 -0.69
N ALA A 29 7.10 -11.05 -1.20
CA ALA A 29 8.39 -10.63 -0.67
C ALA A 29 8.24 -9.94 0.70
N LEU A 30 7.12 -9.23 0.92
CA LEU A 30 6.84 -8.50 2.14
C LEU A 30 6.21 -9.36 3.24
N ASP A 31 5.33 -10.29 2.87
CA ASP A 31 4.62 -11.20 3.78
C ASP A 31 5.50 -12.37 4.26
N GLY A 32 6.47 -12.79 3.45
CA GLY A 32 7.39 -13.86 3.83
C GLY A 32 8.37 -13.43 4.92
N PHE A 33 8.66 -14.34 5.87
CA PHE A 33 9.78 -14.18 6.78
C PHE A 33 11.10 -14.19 6.00
N PHE A 34 11.70 -13.02 5.84
CA PHE A 34 13.01 -12.85 5.25
C PHE A 34 13.91 -12.02 6.14
N HIS A 35 15.08 -12.57 6.44
CA HIS A 35 16.16 -11.85 7.10
C HIS A 35 17.21 -11.48 6.05
N VAL A 36 17.65 -10.22 6.04
CA VAL A 36 18.63 -9.71 5.08
C VAL A 36 19.87 -9.30 5.86
N GLU A 37 21.00 -9.92 5.54
CA GLU A 37 22.32 -9.53 6.04
C GLU A 37 23.13 -8.91 4.91
N ALA A 38 23.81 -7.80 5.19
CA ALA A 38 24.80 -7.25 4.26
C ALA A 38 26.01 -8.20 4.23
N ALA A 39 26.37 -8.68 3.04
CA ALA A 39 27.49 -9.61 2.87
C ALA A 39 28.82 -8.88 2.70
N SER A 40 28.84 -7.68 2.09
CA SER A 40 30.02 -6.84 1.88
C SER A 40 29.62 -5.41 1.47
N ASP A 41 30.54 -4.45 1.56
CA ASP A 41 30.37 -3.06 1.14
C ASP A 41 30.04 -2.88 -0.36
N ASP A 42 30.28 -3.89 -1.19
CA ASP A 42 30.03 -3.89 -2.65
C ASP A 42 28.56 -4.04 -3.09
N GLY A 43 27.58 -3.83 -2.21
CA GLY A 43 26.16 -3.91 -2.57
C GLY A 43 25.62 -5.35 -2.74
N LYS A 44 26.31 -6.33 -2.11
CA LYS A 44 25.89 -7.74 -2.06
C LYS A 44 25.22 -8.05 -0.73
N TYR A 45 24.09 -8.76 -0.81
CA TYR A 45 23.23 -9.06 0.33
C TYR A 45 22.92 -10.56 0.39
N THR A 46 22.94 -11.12 1.59
CA THR A 46 22.49 -12.49 1.84
C THR A 46 21.09 -12.45 2.40
N VAL A 47 20.14 -13.07 1.70
CA VAL A 47 18.74 -13.15 2.11
C VAL A 47 18.43 -14.56 2.58
N PHE A 48 18.07 -14.69 3.86
CA PHE A 48 17.60 -15.92 4.47
C PHE A 48 16.07 -15.97 4.37
N SER A 49 15.55 -17.01 3.73
CA SER A 49 14.12 -17.30 3.67
C SER A 49 13.67 -18.08 4.90
N GLY A 50 12.43 -17.88 5.33
CA GLY A 50 11.80 -18.63 6.42
C GLY A 50 11.75 -20.15 6.20
N SER A 51 12.01 -20.63 4.99
CA SER A 51 12.22 -22.06 4.69
C SER A 51 13.62 -22.58 5.05
N GLY A 52 14.51 -21.75 5.61
CA GLY A 52 15.88 -22.10 5.98
C GLY A 52 16.89 -22.05 4.82
N SER A 53 16.49 -21.57 3.65
CA SER A 53 17.40 -21.39 2.51
C SER A 53 17.98 -19.97 2.49
N SER A 54 19.26 -19.84 2.16
CA SER A 54 19.91 -18.55 1.96
C SER A 54 20.24 -18.33 0.48
N TYR A 55 20.09 -17.10 0.01
CA TYR A 55 20.39 -16.67 -1.36
C TYR A 55 21.21 -15.39 -1.34
N THR A 56 22.13 -15.25 -2.30
CA THR A 56 22.91 -14.04 -2.47
C THR A 56 22.24 -13.17 -3.53
N VAL A 57 22.11 -11.89 -3.24
CA VAL A 57 21.53 -10.85 -4.09
C VAL A 57 22.61 -9.81 -4.34
N ASP A 58 22.84 -9.48 -5.60
CA ASP A 58 23.63 -8.34 -6.01
C ASP A 58 22.66 -7.25 -6.46
N LEU A 59 22.49 -6.20 -5.64
CA LEU A 59 21.57 -5.11 -5.98
C LEU A 59 22.15 -4.17 -7.04
N SER A 60 23.47 -4.17 -7.26
CA SER A 60 24.09 -3.33 -8.30
C SER A 60 23.78 -3.87 -9.69
N ASP A 61 23.78 -5.20 -9.83
CA ASP A 61 23.50 -5.91 -11.08
C ASP A 61 22.03 -6.40 -11.17
N GLY A 62 21.28 -6.29 -10.08
CA GLY A 62 19.88 -6.74 -9.99
C GLY A 62 19.73 -8.26 -10.04
N THR A 63 20.78 -9.02 -9.72
CA THR A 63 20.81 -10.48 -9.84
C THR A 63 20.66 -11.19 -8.50
N CYS A 64 20.12 -12.41 -8.53
CA CYS A 64 19.96 -13.24 -7.35
C CYS A 64 20.24 -14.72 -7.67
N THR A 65 20.88 -15.43 -6.74
CA THR A 65 21.22 -16.84 -6.89
C THR A 65 20.03 -17.79 -6.79
N CYS A 66 18.82 -17.30 -6.48
CA CYS A 66 17.62 -18.13 -6.43
C CYS A 66 17.15 -18.52 -7.86
N PRO A 67 16.32 -19.58 -7.99
CA PRO A 67 15.85 -20.05 -9.30
C PRO A 67 15.14 -18.99 -10.12
N ASP A 68 14.40 -18.08 -9.48
CA ASP A 68 13.69 -16.97 -10.15
C ASP A 68 14.65 -15.85 -10.61
N GLY A 69 15.73 -15.62 -9.85
CA GLY A 69 16.75 -14.61 -10.15
C GLY A 69 17.67 -15.06 -11.28
N GLN A 70 18.01 -16.34 -11.33
CA GLN A 70 18.79 -16.93 -12.43
C GLN A 70 18.06 -16.88 -13.77
N ARG A 71 16.72 -16.75 -13.76
CA ARG A 71 15.90 -16.53 -14.96
C ARG A 71 15.96 -15.08 -15.48
N GLY A 72 16.76 -14.21 -14.87
CA GLY A 72 16.93 -12.82 -15.28
C GLY A 72 15.76 -11.91 -14.89
N SER A 73 14.94 -12.32 -13.92
CA SER A 73 13.80 -11.52 -13.45
C SER A 73 14.01 -11.05 -12.01
N TRP A 74 13.47 -9.87 -11.69
CA TRP A 74 13.45 -9.36 -10.32
C TRP A 74 12.67 -10.31 -9.40
N CYS A 75 13.39 -11.03 -8.57
CA CYS A 75 12.83 -12.03 -7.68
C CYS A 75 12.41 -11.41 -6.34
N LYS A 76 11.61 -12.13 -5.57
CA LYS A 76 11.16 -11.67 -4.24
C LYS A 76 12.33 -11.30 -3.30
N HIS A 77 13.49 -11.96 -3.43
CA HIS A 77 14.65 -11.67 -2.60
C HIS A 77 15.30 -10.33 -2.98
N ALA A 78 15.36 -10.00 -4.27
CA ALA A 78 15.83 -8.70 -4.76
C ALA A 78 14.91 -7.56 -4.27
N HIS A 79 13.59 -7.73 -4.38
CA HIS A 79 12.63 -6.77 -3.82
C HIS A 79 12.80 -6.59 -2.30
N ARG A 80 12.97 -7.67 -1.54
CA ARG A 80 13.17 -7.59 -0.08
C ARG A 80 14.48 -6.92 0.29
N ALA A 81 15.57 -7.25 -0.41
CA ALA A 81 16.88 -6.63 -0.18
C ALA A 81 16.83 -5.13 -0.49
N ALA A 82 16.22 -4.73 -1.62
CA ALA A 82 16.04 -3.33 -1.96
C ALA A 82 15.22 -2.58 -0.90
N PHE A 83 14.14 -3.19 -0.40
CA PHE A 83 13.30 -2.60 0.65
C PHE A 83 14.06 -2.39 1.97
N VAL A 84 14.80 -3.39 2.44
CA VAL A 84 15.53 -3.30 3.73
C VAL A 84 16.70 -2.33 3.64
N THR A 85 17.36 -2.25 2.48
CA THR A 85 18.59 -1.48 2.31
C THR A 85 18.34 -0.07 1.81
N GLY A 86 17.13 0.22 1.33
CA GLY A 86 16.80 1.47 0.65
C GLY A 86 17.49 1.65 -0.71
N LYS A 87 18.21 0.63 -1.20
CA LYS A 87 18.96 0.69 -2.46
C LYS A 87 18.12 0.07 -3.58
N ILE A 88 17.76 0.87 -4.56
CA ILE A 88 17.20 0.39 -5.82
C ILE A 88 18.36 0.34 -6.84
N PRO A 89 18.50 -0.72 -7.66
CA PRO A 89 19.48 -0.75 -8.74
C PRO A 89 19.31 0.48 -9.61
N ASP A 90 20.41 0.88 -10.24
CA ASP A 90 20.35 1.79 -11.36
C ASP A 90 19.67 1.06 -12.53
N ILE A 91 18.36 1.26 -12.67
CA ILE A 91 17.62 0.76 -13.82
C ILE A 91 17.94 1.74 -14.94
N ASP A 92 18.51 1.26 -16.05
CA ASP A 92 18.95 2.10 -17.18
C ASP A 92 17.84 3.09 -17.60
N GLY A 93 18.01 4.36 -17.21
CA GLY A 93 17.07 5.46 -17.46
C GLY A 93 16.09 5.84 -16.34
N VAL A 94 16.07 5.18 -15.18
CA VAL A 94 15.22 5.52 -14.02
C VAL A 94 16.08 5.73 -12.78
N HIS A 95 16.56 6.96 -12.60
CA HIS A 95 17.18 7.39 -11.34
C HIS A 95 16.12 7.84 -10.35
N VAL A 96 15.88 7.04 -9.31
CA VAL A 96 15.15 7.51 -8.12
C VAL A 96 16.15 8.30 -7.29
N THR A 97 16.21 9.61 -7.50
CA THR A 97 16.97 10.48 -6.60
C THR A 97 16.21 10.55 -5.29
N ALA A 98 16.85 10.18 -4.18
CA ALA A 98 16.36 10.51 -2.85
C ALA A 98 16.44 12.04 -2.69
N SER A 99 15.43 12.75 -3.19
CA SER A 99 15.21 14.13 -2.80
C SER A 99 14.70 14.10 -1.37
N GLU A 100 15.56 14.48 -0.44
CA GLU A 100 15.20 14.84 0.94
C GLU A 100 14.41 16.17 0.95
N ASP A 101 13.53 16.42 -0.02
CA ASP A 101 12.69 17.60 -0.15
C ASP A 101 11.60 17.27 -1.20
N ASP A 102 10.54 16.59 -0.81
CA ASP A 102 9.26 16.62 -1.54
C ASP A 102 8.13 16.64 -0.51
N ASP A 103 7.92 17.84 0.04
CA ASP A 103 6.62 18.27 0.59
C ASP A 103 5.68 18.52 -0.58
N SER A 104 5.41 17.47 -1.36
CA SER A 104 4.27 17.45 -2.27
C SER A 104 3.26 16.50 -1.65
N SER A 105 2.35 17.09 -0.89
CA SER A 105 1.10 16.48 -0.45
C SER A 105 0.35 15.98 -1.68
N ASN A 106 0.63 14.74 -2.11
CA ASN A 106 -0.25 14.00 -2.99
C ASN A 106 -1.38 13.44 -2.12
N ASP A 107 -2.30 14.33 -1.73
CA ASP A 107 -3.63 13.98 -1.27
C ASP A 107 -4.49 13.68 -2.51
N ASP A 108 -4.13 12.61 -3.22
CA ASP A 108 -5.03 11.92 -4.17
C ASP A 108 -5.38 10.57 -3.54
N LEU A 109 -5.98 10.63 -2.35
CA LEU A 109 -6.89 9.59 -1.93
C LEU A 109 -8.19 9.84 -2.70
N ASP A 110 -8.47 8.99 -3.69
CA ASP A 110 -9.84 8.66 -4.08
C ASP A 110 -10.51 8.03 -2.85
N GLU A 111 -10.80 8.87 -1.86
CA GLU A 111 -11.71 8.57 -0.78
C GLU A 111 -13.09 8.88 -1.35
N ASP A 112 -13.81 7.83 -1.74
CA ASP A 112 -15.28 7.84 -1.81
C ASP A 112 -15.82 7.98 -0.37
N GLY A 113 -15.39 9.04 0.31
CA GLY A 113 -15.76 9.45 1.64
C GLY A 113 -16.51 10.75 1.45
N GLY A 114 -17.84 10.65 1.51
CA GLY A 114 -18.69 11.83 1.53
C GLY A 114 -18.12 12.86 2.50
N GLU A 115 -18.03 14.09 2.02
CA GLU A 115 -17.64 15.26 2.79
C GLU A 115 -18.46 15.28 4.08
N ALA A 116 -17.92 14.69 5.15
CA ALA A 116 -18.41 14.87 6.49
C ALA A 116 -17.97 16.28 6.86
N ASP A 117 -18.79 17.24 6.45
CA ASP A 117 -18.81 18.59 6.95
C ASP A 117 -18.62 18.50 8.47
N ASP A 118 -17.45 18.90 8.99
CA ASP A 118 -17.06 18.83 10.42
C ASP A 118 -17.96 19.68 11.35
N SER A 119 -19.12 20.12 10.85
CA SER A 119 -20.20 20.73 11.63
C SER A 119 -21.31 19.75 12.00
N GLU A 120 -21.33 18.53 11.45
CA GLU A 120 -22.43 17.59 11.67
C GLU A 120 -22.43 17.04 13.10
N THR A 121 -23.53 17.29 13.82
CA THR A 121 -23.69 16.85 15.20
C THR A 121 -23.88 15.33 15.29
N LEU A 122 -23.68 14.76 16.48
CA LEU A 122 -23.94 13.33 16.74
C LEU A 122 -25.37 12.92 16.32
N ALA A 123 -26.35 13.82 16.50
CA ALA A 123 -27.74 13.55 16.12
C ALA A 123 -27.88 13.43 14.60
N GLU A 124 -27.37 14.40 13.85
CA GLU A 124 -27.43 14.42 12.38
C GLU A 124 -26.73 13.18 11.78
N ARG A 125 -25.57 12.78 12.34
CA ARG A 125 -24.85 11.56 11.93
C ARG A 125 -25.67 10.29 12.13
N VAL A 126 -26.40 10.21 13.24
CA VAL A 126 -27.24 9.05 13.57
C VAL A 126 -28.51 9.03 12.71
N GLU A 127 -29.16 10.18 12.50
CA GLU A 127 -30.34 10.31 11.65
C GLU A 127 -30.02 9.99 10.18
N HIS A 128 -28.90 10.49 9.66
CA HIS A 128 -28.45 10.17 8.29
C HIS A 128 -28.15 8.67 8.13
N PHE A 129 -27.56 8.05 9.16
CA PHE A 129 -27.30 6.61 9.15
C PHE A 129 -28.60 5.80 9.17
N GLU A 130 -29.58 6.16 10.01
CA GLU A 130 -30.88 5.48 10.08
C GLU A 130 -31.68 5.62 8.77
N ALA A 131 -31.66 6.81 8.15
CA ALA A 131 -32.33 7.03 6.86
C ALA A 131 -31.82 6.09 5.76
N ASN A 132 -30.52 5.74 5.81
CA ASN A 132 -29.89 4.81 4.89
C ASN A 132 -29.99 3.34 5.34
N ASN A 133 -30.22 3.09 6.63
CA ASN A 133 -30.29 1.77 7.25
C ASN A 133 -31.49 1.69 8.22
N PRO A 134 -32.73 1.62 7.70
CA PRO A 134 -33.92 1.67 8.54
C PRO A 134 -34.01 0.42 9.44
N GLY A 135 -34.23 0.65 10.74
CA GLY A 135 -34.30 -0.42 11.74
C GLY A 135 -32.93 -0.89 12.27
N ALA A 136 -31.85 -0.17 11.97
CA ALA A 136 -30.55 -0.42 12.58
C ALA A 136 -30.61 -0.30 14.11
N SER A 137 -29.90 -1.18 14.81
CA SER A 137 -29.79 -1.11 16.27
C SER A 137 -28.74 -0.08 16.69
N ALA A 138 -28.89 0.52 17.87
CA ALA A 138 -27.90 1.47 18.38
C ALA A 138 -26.45 0.91 18.43
N ILE A 139 -26.29 -0.40 18.66
CA ILE A 139 -24.97 -1.06 18.65
C ILE A 139 -24.36 -1.03 17.24
N GLU A 140 -25.20 -1.23 16.23
CA GLU A 140 -24.79 -1.24 14.82
C GLU A 140 -24.39 0.16 14.36
N VAL A 141 -25.18 1.18 14.74
CA VAL A 141 -24.87 2.60 14.49
C VAL A 141 -23.54 2.99 15.14
N ILE A 142 -23.32 2.63 16.41
CA ILE A 142 -22.08 2.95 17.14
C ILE A 142 -20.86 2.31 16.47
N SER A 143 -20.99 1.05 16.06
CA SER A 143 -19.90 0.32 15.41
C SER A 143 -19.56 0.87 14.03
N GLN A 144 -20.56 1.26 13.24
CA GLN A 144 -20.35 1.70 11.86
C GLN A 144 -19.96 3.18 11.77
N LEU A 145 -20.46 4.03 12.68
CA LEU A 145 -20.10 5.45 12.75
C LEU A 145 -18.85 5.73 13.62
N GLY A 146 -18.26 4.71 14.24
CA GLY A 146 -17.09 4.87 15.12
C GLY A 146 -17.40 5.71 16.36
N ILE A 147 -18.64 5.69 16.84
CA ILE A 147 -19.06 6.45 18.03
C ILE A 147 -18.52 5.75 19.29
N ASN A 148 -18.18 6.52 20.32
CA ASN A 148 -17.78 5.94 21.61
C ASN A 148 -18.95 5.18 22.25
N PRO A 149 -18.75 3.96 22.77
CA PRO A 149 -19.83 3.14 23.32
C PRO A 149 -20.50 3.73 24.57
N ASP A 150 -19.84 4.68 25.25
CA ASP A 150 -20.40 5.46 26.35
C ASP A 150 -21.54 6.40 25.91
N GLN A 151 -21.59 6.75 24.62
CA GLN A 151 -22.63 7.58 24.03
C GLN A 151 -23.85 6.77 23.56
N LYS A 152 -23.93 5.47 23.91
CA LYS A 152 -25.01 4.58 23.46
C LYS A 152 -26.40 5.11 23.81
N GLU A 153 -26.58 5.61 25.03
CA GLU A 153 -27.87 6.16 25.48
C GLU A 153 -28.31 7.37 24.64
N ARG A 154 -27.36 8.20 24.19
CA ARG A 154 -27.63 9.35 23.31
C ARG A 154 -27.96 8.93 21.88
N VAL A 155 -27.38 7.83 21.40
CA VAL A 155 -27.73 7.24 20.09
C VAL A 155 -29.12 6.60 20.16
N GLU A 156 -29.43 5.90 21.25
CA GLU A 156 -30.77 5.32 21.48
C GLU A 156 -31.85 6.41 21.59
N GLU A 157 -31.53 7.58 22.17
CA GLU A 157 -32.45 8.73 22.23
C GLU A 157 -32.76 9.32 20.85
N VAL A 158 -31.80 9.31 19.92
CA VAL A 158 -31.98 9.84 18.56
C VAL A 158 -32.73 8.85 17.66
N LEU A 159 -32.56 7.54 17.88
CA LEU A 159 -33.23 6.46 17.12
C LEU A 159 -34.65 6.10 17.64
N ALA A 160 -35.13 6.75 18.70
CA ALA A 160 -36.41 6.44 19.37
C ALA A 160 -37.60 7.22 18.80
#